data_AF-A0A9E6DH83-F1
#
_entry.id   AF-A0A9E6DH83-F1
#
_cell.length_a   1.000
_cell.length_b   1.000
_cell.length_c   1.000
_cell.angle_alpha   90.00
_cell.angle_beta   90.00
_cell.angle_gamma   90.00
#
_symmetry.space_group_name_H-M   'P 1'
#
loop_
_entity.id
_entity.type
_entity.pdbx_description
1 polymer ?
#
loop_
_entity_poly.entity_id
_entity_poly.type
_entity_poly.pdbx_seq_one_letter_code
_entity_poly.pdbx_strand_id
1 'polypeptide(L)'
;MLGTLMLDMYPKGNLGAQTYDSGSDPLSTLGWFDAKGYRVQVQPKMRNLWIQGGVRERVFFKDDPRRAPTLNKIPLVKWHRSYVYVNSTHALLPRKLNRVYPEPDRSPPKAVLLHTKFLPNIIEKSEEELTRRQHFANSALYEDYYATLIEDVDLWCPDSVAYEGWEQLEELGFLSDGR
;
A
#
# COMPACT_ATOMS: atom_id res chain seq x y z
N MET A 1 14.35 0.97 -13.14
CA MET A 1 13.79 0.95 -11.77
C MET A 1 12.45 0.26 -11.84
N LEU A 2 12.03 -0.35 -10.74
CA LEU A 2 10.79 -1.11 -10.68
C LEU A 2 9.73 -0.30 -9.93
N GLY A 3 8.62 -0.01 -10.59
CA GLY A 3 7.44 0.56 -9.94
C GLY A 3 6.62 -0.55 -9.33
N THR A 4 6.15 -0.35 -8.09
CA THR A 4 5.34 -1.34 -7.40
C THR A 4 4.07 -0.75 -6.83
N LEU A 5 3.03 -1.58 -6.79
CA LEU A 5 1.86 -1.37 -5.94
C LEU A 5 2.16 -1.97 -4.56
N MET A 6 1.98 -1.19 -3.50
CA MET A 6 1.88 -1.72 -2.15
C MET A 6 0.48 -2.30 -1.97
N LEU A 7 0.39 -3.62 -1.88
CA LEU A 7 -0.87 -4.35 -1.72
C LEU A 7 -1.06 -4.65 -0.24
N ASP A 8 -2.00 -3.95 0.38
CA ASP A 8 -2.32 -4.16 1.79
C ASP A 8 -2.98 -5.52 1.99
N MET A 9 -2.35 -6.35 2.83
CA MET A 9 -2.82 -7.67 3.22
C MET A 9 -3.52 -7.58 4.57
N TYR A 10 -4.63 -8.30 4.74
CA TYR A 10 -5.43 -8.28 5.95
C TYR A 10 -6.04 -9.67 6.27
N PRO A 11 -6.44 -9.93 7.53
CA PRO A 11 -7.06 -11.20 7.89
C PRO A 11 -8.53 -11.24 7.46
N LYS A 12 -9.15 -12.41 7.57
CA LYS A 12 -10.61 -12.50 7.54
C LYS A 12 -11.17 -12.31 8.95
N GLY A 13 -12.11 -11.39 9.10
CA GLY A 13 -12.66 -10.97 10.40
C GLY A 13 -11.90 -9.79 11.00
N ASN A 14 -12.31 -9.42 12.22
CA ASN A 14 -11.72 -8.33 12.99
C ASN A 14 -10.19 -8.49 13.15
N LEU A 15 -9.45 -7.38 13.13
CA LEU A 15 -7.99 -7.34 13.13
C LEU A 15 -7.34 -8.01 14.34
N GLY A 16 -7.96 -7.89 15.51
CA GLY A 16 -7.54 -8.43 16.80
C GLY A 16 -8.01 -9.86 17.05
N ALA A 17 -8.83 -10.43 16.17
CA ALA A 17 -9.33 -11.80 16.33
C ALA A 17 -8.27 -12.86 16.02
N GLN A 18 -7.20 -12.50 15.32
CA GLN A 18 -6.12 -13.41 14.95
C GLN A 18 -4.90 -13.22 15.85
N THR A 19 -4.12 -14.29 16.03
CA THR A 19 -2.80 -14.22 16.67
C THR A 19 -1.71 -14.28 15.62
N TYR A 20 -0.57 -13.63 15.89
CA TYR A 20 0.61 -13.72 15.04
C TYR A 20 1.86 -13.97 15.89
N ASP A 21 2.55 -15.07 15.59
CA ASP A 21 3.82 -15.41 16.21
C ASP A 21 4.97 -14.81 15.40
N SER A 22 5.80 -14.00 16.05
CA SER A 22 6.94 -13.35 15.39
C SER A 22 7.88 -14.38 14.75
N GLY A 23 8.16 -14.20 13.47
CA GLY A 23 9.00 -15.11 12.67
C GLY A 23 8.21 -16.13 11.84
N SER A 24 6.91 -16.28 12.09
CA SER A 24 6.01 -17.00 11.19
C SER A 24 5.73 -16.20 9.91
N ASP A 25 5.28 -16.88 8.85
CA ASP A 25 4.85 -16.23 7.62
C ASP A 25 3.61 -15.38 7.88
N PRO A 26 3.68 -14.04 7.77
CA PRO A 26 2.54 -13.16 8.01
C PRO A 26 1.38 -13.38 7.03
N LEU A 27 1.61 -13.98 5.87
CA LEU A 27 0.55 -14.27 4.90
C LEU A 27 -0.35 -15.43 5.33
N SER A 28 0.10 -16.27 6.28
CA SER A 28 -0.77 -17.27 6.91
C SER A 28 -1.90 -16.62 7.73
N THR A 29 -1.64 -15.43 8.29
CA THR A 29 -2.64 -14.62 9.01
C THR A 29 -3.33 -13.63 8.08
N LEU A 30 -2.57 -12.95 7.22
CA LEU A 30 -3.01 -11.87 6.34
C LEU A 30 -3.22 -12.38 4.91
N GLY A 31 -4.10 -13.36 4.76
CA GLY A 31 -4.30 -14.06 3.48
C GLY A 31 -5.20 -13.33 2.48
N TRP A 32 -5.72 -12.13 2.77
CA TRP A 32 -6.74 -11.47 1.96
C TRP A 32 -6.33 -10.07 1.52
N PHE A 33 -6.83 -9.64 0.36
CA PHE A 33 -6.59 -8.30 -0.20
C PHE A 33 -7.76 -7.81 -1.07
N ASP A 34 -7.78 -6.51 -1.37
CA ASP A 34 -8.71 -5.91 -2.33
C ASP A 34 -8.13 -6.04 -3.75
N ALA A 35 -8.82 -6.76 -4.64
CA ALA A 35 -8.39 -6.94 -6.04
C ALA A 35 -8.81 -5.78 -6.98
N LYS A 36 -9.61 -4.83 -6.49
CA LYS A 36 -10.16 -3.70 -7.26
C LYS A 36 -10.15 -2.43 -6.42
N GLY A 37 -10.59 -1.31 -7.02
CA GLY A 37 -10.74 -0.04 -6.31
C GLY A 37 -9.48 0.81 -6.24
N TYR A 38 -8.46 0.53 -7.06
CA TYR A 38 -7.27 1.37 -7.18
C TYR A 38 -7.44 2.40 -8.29
N ARG A 39 -7.06 3.65 -8.01
CA ARG A 39 -6.92 4.71 -9.01
C ARG A 39 -5.47 5.10 -9.17
N VAL A 40 -5.12 5.53 -10.36
CA VAL A 40 -3.75 5.90 -10.73
C VAL A 40 -3.78 7.26 -11.41
N GLN A 41 -2.91 8.16 -10.97
CA GLN A 41 -2.65 9.45 -11.62
C GLN A 41 -1.15 9.68 -11.73
N VAL A 42 -0.70 10.44 -12.73
CA VAL A 42 0.70 10.90 -12.78
C VAL A 42 0.79 12.25 -12.10
N GLN A 43 1.58 12.35 -11.04
CA GLN A 43 1.80 13.62 -10.35
C GLN A 43 2.69 14.53 -11.23
N PRO A 44 2.22 15.72 -11.68
CA PRO A 44 2.92 16.49 -12.71
C PRO A 44 4.30 17.00 -12.30
N LYS A 45 4.49 17.40 -11.03
CA LYS A 45 5.74 18.00 -10.50
C LYS A 45 6.86 16.99 -10.29
N MET A 46 6.58 15.71 -10.07
CA MET A 46 7.59 14.68 -9.80
C MET A 46 7.60 13.59 -10.87
N ARG A 47 6.56 13.52 -11.72
CA ARG A 47 6.35 12.48 -12.75
C ARG A 47 6.36 11.07 -12.16
N ASN A 48 5.92 10.90 -10.92
CA ASN A 48 5.67 9.57 -10.34
C ASN A 48 4.21 9.20 -10.50
N LEU A 49 3.95 7.88 -10.51
CA LEU A 49 2.61 7.39 -10.24
C LEU A 49 2.19 7.86 -8.85
N TRP A 50 0.93 8.22 -8.72
CA TRP A 50 0.24 8.43 -7.48
C TRP A 50 -0.92 7.45 -7.46
N ILE A 51 -0.74 6.35 -6.73
CA ILE A 51 -1.73 5.29 -6.60
C ILE A 51 -2.41 5.43 -5.24
N GLN A 52 -3.74 5.36 -5.23
CA GLN A 52 -4.57 5.37 -4.03
C GLN A 52 -5.72 4.38 -4.23
N GLY A 53 -6.38 3.96 -3.15
CA GLY A 53 -7.52 3.04 -3.22
C GLY A 53 -7.38 1.83 -2.31
N GLY A 54 -8.00 0.73 -2.74
CA GLY A 54 -8.01 -0.55 -2.03
C GLY A 54 -8.67 -0.44 -0.64
N VAL A 55 -8.28 -1.34 0.26
CA VAL A 55 -8.90 -1.47 1.59
C VAL A 55 -8.82 -0.18 2.40
N ARG A 56 -7.72 0.57 2.25
CA ARG A 56 -7.55 1.80 3.03
C ARG A 56 -8.61 2.81 2.68
N GLU A 57 -8.84 3.00 1.40
CA GLU A 57 -9.87 3.90 0.94
C GLU A 57 -11.27 3.42 1.28
N ARG A 58 -11.54 2.14 0.99
CA ARG A 58 -12.84 1.53 1.23
C ARG A 58 -13.29 1.65 2.69
N VAL A 59 -12.37 1.43 3.63
CA VAL A 59 -12.69 1.38 5.06
C VAL A 59 -12.49 2.73 5.75
N PHE A 60 -11.37 3.41 5.51
CA PHE A 60 -10.99 4.58 6.33
C PHE A 60 -11.17 5.92 5.62
N PHE A 61 -11.22 5.95 4.29
CA PHE A 61 -11.28 7.22 3.53
C PHE A 61 -12.47 7.27 2.56
N LYS A 62 -13.55 6.53 2.86
CA LYS A 62 -14.74 6.46 2.00
C LYS A 62 -15.35 7.84 1.72
N ASP A 63 -15.34 8.73 2.72
CA ASP A 63 -15.98 10.04 2.66
C ASP A 63 -15.09 11.12 2.00
N ASP A 64 -13.76 10.93 2.01
CA ASP A 64 -12.82 11.77 1.24
C ASP A 64 -11.67 10.93 0.65
N PRO A 65 -11.93 10.17 -0.44
CA PRO A 65 -10.94 9.30 -1.07
C PRO A 65 -9.62 9.98 -1.39
N ARG A 66 -9.63 11.27 -1.73
CA ARG A 66 -8.43 12.04 -2.11
C ARG A 66 -7.37 12.06 -1.00
N ARG A 67 -7.78 11.85 0.26
CA ARG A 67 -6.90 11.79 1.44
C ARG A 67 -6.28 10.41 1.68
N ALA A 68 -6.72 9.37 0.97
CA ALA A 68 -6.19 8.03 1.12
C ALA A 68 -4.66 8.00 0.93
N PRO A 69 -3.92 7.19 1.70
CA PRO A 69 -2.47 7.10 1.58
C PRO A 69 -2.00 6.70 0.18
N THR A 70 -0.79 7.14 -0.16
CA THR A 70 -0.16 6.77 -1.41
C THR A 70 0.36 5.33 -1.36
N LEU A 71 0.06 4.53 -2.38
CA LEU A 71 0.37 3.10 -2.43
C LEU A 71 1.51 2.74 -3.40
N ASN A 72 1.92 3.63 -4.31
CA ASN A 72 3.03 3.32 -5.22
C ASN A 72 4.38 3.35 -4.50
N LYS A 73 5.28 2.41 -4.81
CA LYS A 73 6.67 2.44 -4.34
C LYS A 73 7.65 2.21 -5.49
N ILE A 74 8.90 2.60 -5.27
CA ILE A 74 10.02 2.34 -6.17
C ILE A 74 11.18 1.72 -5.37
N PRO A 75 11.06 0.44 -4.96
CA PRO A 75 12.03 -0.17 -4.05
C PRO A 75 13.35 -0.55 -4.74
N LEU A 76 13.29 -0.96 -6.01
CA LEU A 76 14.46 -1.45 -6.74
C LEU A 76 15.00 -0.40 -7.72
N VAL A 77 16.16 0.16 -7.35
CA VAL A 77 16.84 1.23 -8.05
C VAL A 77 18.28 0.84 -8.29
N LYS A 78 18.75 0.90 -9.54
CA LYS A 78 20.18 0.89 -9.83
C LYS A 78 20.76 2.21 -9.31
N TRP A 79 21.30 2.17 -8.11
CA TRP A 79 21.65 3.37 -7.36
C TRP A 79 22.79 4.14 -8.02
N HIS A 80 22.75 5.45 -7.88
CA HIS A 80 23.83 6.36 -8.22
C HIS A 80 23.95 7.40 -7.11
N ARG A 81 25.17 7.85 -6.80
CA ARG A 81 25.44 8.79 -5.69
C ARG A 81 24.65 10.10 -5.75
N SER A 82 24.19 10.50 -6.93
CA SER A 82 23.41 11.72 -7.14
C SER A 82 21.90 11.51 -7.04
N TYR A 83 21.43 10.30 -6.72
CA TYR A 83 20.02 10.00 -6.57
C TYR A 83 19.58 10.22 -5.14
N VAL A 84 18.32 10.64 -4.98
CA VAL A 84 17.74 10.92 -3.66
C VAL A 84 16.29 10.46 -3.67
N TYR A 85 15.90 9.72 -2.64
CA TYR A 85 14.50 9.39 -2.37
C TYR A 85 13.76 10.61 -1.82
N VAL A 86 12.55 10.83 -2.30
CA VAL A 86 11.66 11.92 -1.88
C VAL A 86 10.35 11.31 -1.43
N ASN A 87 9.86 11.75 -0.27
CA ASN A 87 8.68 11.18 0.37
C ASN A 87 8.86 9.65 0.56
N SER A 88 9.83 9.25 1.39
CA SER A 88 10.24 7.85 1.52
C SER A 88 10.57 7.25 0.13
N THR A 89 10.16 6.01 -0.13
CA THR A 89 10.37 5.28 -1.38
C THR A 89 9.29 5.54 -2.45
N HIS A 90 8.50 6.61 -2.34
CA HIS A 90 7.42 6.92 -3.29
C HIS A 90 7.92 7.59 -4.58
N ALA A 91 9.00 8.37 -4.51
CA ALA A 91 9.58 9.07 -5.65
C ALA A 91 11.09 9.29 -5.47
N LEU A 92 11.76 9.62 -6.57
CA LEU A 92 13.20 9.85 -6.66
C LEU A 92 13.52 11.13 -7.43
N LEU A 93 14.71 11.66 -7.16
CA LEU A 93 15.40 12.64 -8.00
C LEU A 93 16.64 11.99 -8.65
N PRO A 94 16.95 12.33 -9.92
CA PRO A 94 16.19 13.22 -10.81
C PRO A 94 14.85 12.63 -11.26
N ARG A 95 13.83 13.48 -11.46
CA ARG A 95 12.43 13.10 -11.73
C ARG A 95 12.21 12.07 -12.85
N LYS A 96 13.10 12.02 -13.84
CA LYS A 96 13.03 11.06 -14.95
C LYS A 96 13.03 9.60 -14.48
N LEU A 97 13.60 9.36 -13.31
CA LEU A 97 13.59 8.05 -12.65
C LEU A 97 12.13 7.61 -12.41
N ASN A 98 11.23 8.50 -12.00
CA ASN A 98 9.87 8.13 -11.61
C ASN A 98 8.95 7.62 -12.73
N ARG A 99 9.42 7.60 -13.99
CA ARG A 99 8.70 7.06 -15.16
C ARG A 99 8.71 5.52 -15.14
N VAL A 100 8.01 4.94 -14.18
CA VAL A 100 7.83 3.48 -13.98
C VAL A 100 6.45 3.00 -14.44
N TYR A 101 5.84 3.71 -15.38
CA TYR A 101 4.51 3.45 -15.93
C TYR A 101 4.54 3.41 -17.46
N PRO A 102 3.55 2.79 -18.12
CA PRO A 102 3.50 2.70 -19.57
C PRO A 102 3.51 4.07 -20.26
N GLU A 103 4.26 4.16 -21.34
CA GLU A 103 4.32 5.27 -22.30
C GLU A 103 4.15 4.68 -23.72
N PRO A 104 3.79 5.47 -24.75
CA PRO A 104 3.47 4.94 -26.08
C PRO A 104 4.54 4.01 -26.70
N ASP A 105 5.80 4.20 -26.33
CA ASP A 105 6.97 3.47 -26.81
C ASP A 105 7.60 2.55 -25.74
N ARG A 106 6.97 2.42 -24.57
CA ARG A 106 7.58 1.73 -23.43
C ARG A 106 6.56 1.13 -22.46
N SER A 107 6.68 -0.17 -22.22
CA SER A 107 5.90 -0.91 -21.22
C SER A 107 6.81 -1.41 -20.10
N PRO A 108 7.01 -0.64 -19.00
CA PRO A 108 7.85 -1.11 -17.90
C PRO A 108 7.18 -2.25 -17.12
N PRO A 109 7.95 -3.13 -16.47
CA PRO A 109 7.41 -4.13 -15.56
C PRO A 109 6.65 -3.47 -14.41
N LYS A 110 5.59 -4.15 -13.98
CA LYS A 110 4.83 -3.84 -12.76
C LYS A 110 5.09 -4.95 -11.75
N ALA A 111 5.29 -4.59 -10.49
CA ALA A 111 5.41 -5.57 -9.43
C ALA A 111 4.58 -5.15 -8.20
N VAL A 112 4.53 -6.05 -7.22
CA VAL A 112 3.74 -5.87 -6.01
C VAL A 112 4.65 -5.98 -4.79
N LEU A 113 4.39 -5.16 -3.78
CA LEU A 113 4.90 -5.33 -2.42
C LEU A 113 3.73 -5.76 -1.55
N LEU A 114 3.72 -7.03 -1.12
CA LEU A 114 2.76 -7.50 -0.13
C LEU A 114 3.04 -6.80 1.20
N HIS A 115 2.05 -6.13 1.74
CA HIS A 115 2.21 -5.21 2.86
C HIS A 115 1.40 -5.66 4.07
N THR A 116 2.10 -5.95 5.16
CA THR A 116 1.59 -6.64 6.34
C THR A 116 1.30 -5.69 7.49
N LYS A 117 0.87 -4.46 7.18
CA LYS A 117 0.61 -3.43 8.20
C LYS A 117 -0.52 -3.79 9.16
N PHE A 118 -1.44 -4.63 8.72
CA PHE A 118 -2.61 -5.07 9.48
C PHE A 118 -2.38 -6.37 10.23
N LEU A 119 -1.12 -6.70 10.59
CA LEU A 119 -0.86 -7.75 11.58
C LEU A 119 -1.56 -7.42 12.91
N PRO A 120 -1.95 -8.41 13.73
CA PRO A 120 -2.77 -8.19 14.93
C PRO A 120 -2.24 -7.13 15.91
N ASN A 121 -0.92 -6.93 15.99
CA ASN A 121 -0.32 -5.87 16.81
C ASN A 121 -0.58 -4.44 16.27
N ILE A 122 -1.35 -4.29 15.20
CA ILE A 122 -1.75 -2.99 14.66
C ILE A 122 -2.60 -2.19 15.66
N ILE A 123 -3.40 -2.85 16.49
CA ILE A 123 -4.26 -2.19 17.50
C ILE A 123 -3.38 -1.47 18.52
N GLU A 124 -2.53 -2.21 19.23
CA GLU A 124 -1.57 -1.68 20.21
C GLU A 124 -0.68 -0.59 19.59
N LYS A 125 -0.13 -0.84 18.39
CA LYS A 125 0.67 0.17 17.67
C LYS A 125 -0.13 1.42 17.33
N SER A 126 -1.42 1.32 17.07
CA SER A 126 -2.26 2.48 16.76
C SER A 126 -2.52 3.34 18.00
N GLU A 127 -2.70 2.71 19.16
CA GLU A 127 -2.81 3.40 20.46
C GLU A 127 -1.52 4.16 20.80
N GLU A 128 -0.37 3.52 20.59
CA GLU A 128 0.95 4.14 20.76
C GLU A 128 1.12 5.34 19.83
N GLU A 129 0.80 5.19 18.54
CA GLU A 129 0.98 6.25 17.54
C GLU A 129 0.09 7.48 17.82
N LEU A 130 -1.16 7.28 18.25
CA LEU A 130 -2.03 8.38 18.71
C LEU A 130 -1.43 9.12 19.91
N THR A 131 -0.83 8.38 20.84
CA THR A 131 -0.18 8.95 22.03
C THR A 131 1.07 9.75 21.66
N ARG A 132 1.88 9.23 20.73
CA ARG A 132 3.15 9.85 20.31
C ARG A 132 2.95 11.16 19.55
N ARG A 133 1.80 11.36 18.87
CA ARG A 133 1.49 12.57 18.07
C ARG A 133 2.56 12.93 17.03
N GLN A 134 3.39 11.99 16.61
CA GLN A 134 4.46 12.20 15.62
C GLN A 134 3.95 11.97 14.18
N HIS A 135 2.69 12.31 13.89
CA HIS A 135 2.13 12.08 12.56
C HIS A 135 2.74 13.05 11.54
N PHE A 136 3.21 12.51 10.42
CA PHE A 136 3.60 13.26 9.22
C PHE A 136 2.41 14.14 8.79
N ALA A 137 2.61 15.46 8.73
CA ALA A 137 1.71 16.48 8.17
C ALA A 137 0.19 16.18 8.28
N ASN A 138 -0.46 16.77 9.30
CA ASN A 138 -1.89 16.71 9.68
C ASN A 138 -2.32 15.50 10.54
N SER A 139 -2.13 15.61 11.85
CA SER A 139 -2.61 14.64 12.85
C SER A 139 -4.12 14.37 12.77
N ALA A 140 -4.92 15.41 12.58
CA ALA A 140 -6.38 15.31 12.52
C ALA A 140 -6.91 14.45 11.36
N LEU A 141 -6.10 14.21 10.31
CA LEU A 141 -6.50 13.35 9.18
C LEU A 141 -6.34 11.87 9.47
N TYR A 142 -5.54 11.52 10.48
CA TYR A 142 -5.23 10.14 10.83
C TYR A 142 -5.85 9.72 12.17
N GLU A 143 -6.41 10.65 12.94
CA GLU A 143 -7.13 10.34 14.18
C GLU A 143 -8.26 9.33 13.94
N ASP A 144 -9.15 9.59 12.97
CA ASP A 144 -10.23 8.65 12.63
C ASP A 144 -9.69 7.31 12.12
N TYR A 145 -8.61 7.33 11.33
CA TYR A 145 -7.95 6.11 10.84
C TYR A 145 -7.46 5.22 11.99
N TYR A 146 -6.77 5.80 12.98
CA TYR A 146 -6.31 5.05 14.13
C TYR A 146 -7.45 4.66 15.06
N ALA A 147 -8.47 5.51 15.24
CA ALA A 147 -9.65 5.17 16.03
C ALA A 147 -10.37 3.94 15.47
N THR A 148 -10.62 3.89 14.15
CA THR A 148 -11.24 2.71 13.52
C THR A 148 -10.38 1.45 13.66
N LEU A 149 -9.05 1.56 13.64
CA LEU A 149 -8.17 0.42 13.90
C LEU A 149 -8.27 -0.07 15.35
N ILE A 150 -8.37 0.85 16.31
CA ILE A 150 -8.50 0.54 17.75
C ILE A 150 -9.85 -0.08 18.07
N GLU A 151 -10.92 0.31 17.35
CA GLU A 151 -12.25 -0.30 17.41
C GLU A 151 -12.29 -1.72 16.83
N ASP A 152 -11.14 -2.28 16.45
CA ASP A 152 -10.99 -3.64 15.95
C ASP A 152 -11.86 -3.92 14.71
N VAL A 153 -11.79 -3.02 13.72
CA VAL A 153 -12.58 -3.12 12.48
C VAL A 153 -12.35 -4.43 11.72
N ASP A 154 -13.40 -4.97 11.09
CA ASP A 154 -13.27 -6.02 10.08
C ASP A 154 -12.99 -5.38 8.70
N LEU A 155 -11.79 -5.65 8.17
CA LEU A 155 -11.40 -5.18 6.84
C LEU A 155 -11.97 -6.06 5.72
N TRP A 156 -12.28 -7.32 6.02
CA TRP A 156 -12.74 -8.29 5.04
C TRP A 156 -14.16 -7.96 4.57
N CYS A 157 -14.44 -8.26 3.30
CA CYS A 157 -15.78 -8.19 2.73
C CYS A 157 -15.97 -9.29 1.67
N PRO A 158 -17.20 -9.51 1.17
CA PRO A 158 -17.44 -10.51 0.13
C PRO A 158 -16.62 -10.32 -1.17
N ASP A 159 -16.17 -9.09 -1.45
CA ASP A 159 -15.32 -8.78 -2.62
C ASP A 159 -13.82 -8.97 -2.36
N SER A 160 -13.42 -9.31 -1.13
CA SER A 160 -12.03 -9.61 -0.77
C SER A 160 -11.57 -10.91 -1.44
N VAL A 161 -10.34 -10.90 -1.94
CA VAL A 161 -9.74 -12.04 -2.65
C VAL A 161 -8.67 -12.68 -1.78
N ALA A 162 -8.67 -14.02 -1.71
CA ALA A 162 -7.62 -14.78 -1.04
C ALA A 162 -6.36 -14.79 -1.91
N TYR A 163 -5.19 -14.56 -1.29
CA TYR A 163 -3.91 -14.60 -1.98
C TYR A 163 -3.46 -16.03 -2.26
N GLU A 164 -3.24 -16.33 -3.54
CA GLU A 164 -2.88 -17.68 -3.99
C GLU A 164 -1.46 -17.76 -4.56
N GLY A 165 -0.88 -16.63 -4.99
CA GLY A 165 0.44 -16.61 -5.61
C GLY A 165 0.67 -15.42 -6.52
N TRP A 166 1.84 -15.37 -7.16
CA TRP A 166 2.19 -14.27 -8.06
C TRP A 166 1.49 -14.39 -9.41
N GLU A 167 1.18 -15.61 -9.85
CA GLU A 167 0.42 -15.91 -11.07
C GLU A 167 -0.96 -15.24 -11.00
N GLN A 168 -1.64 -15.37 -9.84
CA GLN A 168 -2.91 -14.69 -9.57
C GLN A 168 -2.78 -13.16 -9.69
N LEU A 169 -1.68 -12.58 -9.18
CA LEU A 169 -1.44 -11.14 -9.27
C LEU A 169 -1.15 -10.68 -10.71
N GLU A 170 -0.56 -11.54 -11.53
CA GLU A 170 -0.37 -11.29 -12.97
C GLU A 170 -1.71 -11.33 -13.72
N GLU A 171 -2.55 -12.33 -13.46
CA GLU A 171 -3.90 -12.45 -14.03
C GLU A 171 -4.79 -11.26 -13.66
N LEU A 172 -4.70 -10.79 -12.41
CA LEU A 172 -5.40 -9.58 -11.94
C LEU A 172 -4.78 -8.27 -12.48
N GLY A 173 -3.64 -8.34 -13.18
CA GLY A 173 -2.97 -7.21 -13.81
C GLY A 173 -2.17 -6.33 -12.84
N PHE A 174 -1.91 -6.76 -11.61
CA PHE A 174 -1.04 -6.06 -10.67
C PHE A 174 0.45 -6.31 -10.91
N LEU A 175 0.78 -7.48 -11.48
CA LEU A 175 2.12 -7.86 -11.88
C LEU A 175 2.20 -7.95 -13.41
N SER A 176 3.34 -7.56 -13.99
CA SER A 176 3.63 -7.81 -15.41
C SER A 176 5.13 -7.72 -15.65
N ASP A 177 5.66 -8.55 -16.55
CA ASP A 177 7.07 -8.55 -16.90
C ASP A 177 7.51 -7.36 -17.78
N GLY A 178 6.56 -6.65 -18.38
CA GLY A 178 6.82 -5.47 -19.21
C GLY A 178 7.44 -5.86 -20.55
N ARG A 179 6.57 -6.08 -21.53
CA ARG A 179 6.91 -6.32 -22.93
C ARG A 179 6.32 -5.24 -23.81
#